data_AF-A0A2N3FF80-F1
#
_entry.id   AF-A0A2N3FF80-F1
#
_cell.length_a   1.000
_cell.length_b   1.000
_cell.length_c   1.000
_cell.angle_alpha   90.00
_cell.angle_beta   90.00
_cell.angle_gamma   90.00
#
_symmetry.space_group_name_H-M   'P 1'
#
loop_
_entity.id
_entity.type
_entity.pdbx_description
1 polymer ?
#
loop_
_entity_poly.entity_id
_entity_poly.type
_entity_poly.pdbx_seq_one_letter_code
_entity_poly.pdbx_strand_id
1 'polypeptide(L)'
;MCLSCQDFHPKTTSLVAVSTEQTAWVLSLSCPDRPGIVHAVSGLLAEHGGNITESQQFGDPDTGLFFMRVEVLAPTPRIQLETAVSL
;
A
#
# COMPACT_ATOMS: atom_id res chain seq x y z
N MET A 1 0.14 -23.57 34.25
CA MET A 1 1.32 -22.84 33.73
C MET A 1 1.19 -22.88 32.22
N CYS A 2 0.89 -21.84 31.43
CA CYS A 2 0.70 -20.39 31.52
C CYS A 2 -0.53 -20.11 30.62
N LEU A 3 -1.70 -19.71 31.11
CA LEU A 3 -2.17 -18.34 31.39
C LEU A 3 -2.06 -17.34 30.21
N SER A 4 -3.26 -17.02 29.69
CA SER A 4 -3.69 -15.82 28.94
C SER A 4 -3.59 -15.78 27.41
N CYS A 5 -4.61 -16.33 26.74
CA CYS A 5 -5.19 -15.77 25.51
C CYS A 5 -6.64 -15.36 25.79
N GLN A 6 -6.84 -14.40 26.68
CA GLN A 6 -8.12 -13.72 26.87
C GLN A 6 -7.83 -12.23 27.07
N ASP A 7 -7.77 -11.48 25.96
CA ASP A 7 -7.93 -10.03 25.96
C ASP A 7 -8.37 -9.57 24.56
N PHE A 8 -9.45 -10.15 24.04
CA PHE A 8 -10.20 -9.53 22.96
C PHE A 8 -11.12 -8.47 23.57
N HIS A 9 -10.56 -7.27 23.77
CA HIS A 9 -11.31 -6.07 24.09
C HIS A 9 -11.44 -5.23 22.82
N PRO A 10 -12.61 -5.18 22.14
CA PRO A 10 -12.90 -4.12 21.20
C PRO A 10 -13.18 -2.84 22.01
N LYS A 11 -12.12 -2.16 22.46
CA LYS A 11 -12.24 -0.79 22.97
C LYS A 11 -11.90 0.18 21.84
N THR A 12 -12.87 1.05 21.59
CA THR A 12 -12.76 2.30 20.83
C THR A 12 -12.90 2.15 19.32
N THR A 13 -14.14 2.34 18.87
CA THR A 13 -14.46 3.12 17.66
C THR A 13 -13.66 4.42 17.68
N SER A 14 -12.40 4.38 17.24
CA SER A 14 -11.66 5.58 16.90
C SER A 14 -12.19 6.04 15.56
N LEU A 15 -12.94 7.14 15.58
CA LEU A 15 -13.10 8.01 14.42
C LEU A 15 -11.70 8.15 13.79
N VAL A 16 -11.52 7.63 12.57
CA VAL A 16 -10.32 7.93 11.79
C VAL A 16 -10.38 9.42 11.54
N ALA A 17 -9.57 10.18 12.28
CA ALA A 17 -9.31 11.56 11.96
C ALA A 17 -8.71 11.55 10.55
N VAL A 18 -9.51 11.91 9.54
CA VAL A 18 -8.98 12.28 8.24
C VAL A 18 -8.27 13.61 8.49
N SER A 19 -7.00 13.52 8.88
CA SER A 19 -6.09 14.66 8.89
C SER A 19 -6.14 15.25 7.48
N THR A 20 -6.54 16.51 7.38
CA THR A 20 -6.83 17.26 6.14
C THR A 20 -5.62 17.46 5.21
N GLU A 21 -4.55 16.69 5.39
CA GLU A 21 -3.28 16.77 4.64
C GLU A 21 -2.94 15.48 3.89
N GLN A 22 -3.81 14.47 3.87
CA GLN A 22 -3.59 13.27 3.05
C GLN A 22 -4.16 13.47 1.65
N THR A 23 -3.30 13.24 0.64
CA THR A 23 -3.68 13.26 -0.77
C THR A 23 -3.95 11.83 -1.23
N ALA A 24 -5.00 11.66 -2.04
CA ALA A 24 -5.28 10.39 -2.72
C ALA A 24 -4.45 10.28 -4.00
N TRP A 25 -3.74 9.17 -4.15
CA TRP A 25 -2.92 8.85 -5.30
C TRP A 25 -3.36 7.53 -5.92
N VAL A 26 -3.18 7.41 -7.24
CA VAL A 26 -3.34 6.16 -7.97
C VAL A 26 -2.02 5.84 -8.64
N LEU A 27 -1.40 4.72 -8.25
CA LEU A 27 -0.25 4.15 -8.92
C LEU A 27 -0.71 3.05 -9.86
N SER A 28 -0.23 3.07 -11.10
CA SER A 28 -0.39 1.98 -12.05
C SER A 28 0.98 1.62 -12.61
N LEU A 29 1.33 0.33 -12.59
CA LEU A 29 2.60 -0.16 -13.11
C LEU A 29 2.40 -1.42 -13.95
N SER A 30 3.34 -1.63 -14.87
CA SER A 30 3.52 -2.89 -15.59
C SER A 30 5.01 -3.24 -15.65
N CYS A 31 5.36 -4.50 -15.39
CA CYS A 31 6.74 -4.97 -15.44
C CYS A 31 6.81 -6.49 -15.67
N PRO A 32 7.98 -7.06 -16.02
CA PRO A 32 8.15 -8.51 -16.03
C PRO A 32 7.85 -9.12 -14.66
N ASP A 33 7.02 -10.16 -14.63
CA ASP A 33 6.58 -10.81 -13.39
C ASP A 33 7.76 -11.47 -12.66
N ARG A 34 7.89 -11.15 -11.38
CA ARG A 34 8.91 -11.69 -10.49
C ARG A 34 8.47 -11.61 -9.03
N PRO A 35 8.93 -12.54 -8.17
CA PRO A 35 8.70 -12.45 -6.74
C PRO A 35 9.17 -11.11 -6.17
N GLY A 36 8.35 -10.52 -5.30
CA GLY A 36 8.69 -9.31 -4.54
C GLY A 36 8.14 -7.99 -5.08
N ILE A 37 7.47 -7.95 -6.25
CA ILE A 37 6.89 -6.71 -6.80
C ILE A 37 5.91 -6.07 -5.80
N VAL A 38 4.95 -6.84 -5.29
CA VAL A 38 3.96 -6.36 -4.31
C VAL A 38 4.62 -5.86 -3.02
N HIS A 39 5.66 -6.56 -2.57
CA HIS A 39 6.40 -6.16 -1.36
C HIS A 39 7.17 -4.86 -1.56
N ALA A 40 7.86 -4.69 -2.70
CA ALA A 40 8.60 -3.47 -3.02
C ALA A 40 7.66 -2.26 -3.10
N VAL A 41 6.52 -2.40 -3.79
CA VAL A 41 5.53 -1.32 -3.94
C VAL A 41 4.89 -0.98 -2.59
N SER A 42 4.38 -1.98 -1.86
CA SER A 42 3.70 -1.72 -0.58
C SER A 42 4.65 -1.23 0.50
N GLY A 43 5.89 -1.73 0.53
CA GLY A 43 6.96 -1.24 1.43
C GLY A 43 7.28 0.23 1.16
N LEU A 44 7.52 0.58 -0.11
CA LEU A 44 7.80 1.96 -0.51
C LEU A 44 6.66 2.92 -0.14
N LEU A 45 5.41 2.53 -0.38
CA LEU A 45 4.25 3.34 0.00
C LEU A 45 4.16 3.50 1.52
N ALA A 46 4.41 2.43 2.29
CA ALA A 46 4.40 2.48 3.75
C ALA A 46 5.50 3.38 4.32
N GLU A 47 6.71 3.37 3.75
CA GLU A 47 7.82 4.27 4.12
C GLU A 47 7.45 5.75 3.93
N HIS A 48 6.56 6.05 2.98
CA HIS A 48 6.05 7.39 2.70
C HIS A 48 4.71 7.69 3.42
N GLY A 49 4.37 6.93 4.46
CA GLY A 49 3.15 7.12 5.24
C GLY A 49 1.87 6.86 4.46
N GLY A 50 1.95 6.06 3.38
CA GLY A 50 0.83 5.70 2.54
C GLY A 50 -0.03 4.59 3.14
N ASN A 51 -1.34 4.82 3.17
CA ASN A 51 -2.35 3.83 3.49
C ASN A 51 -3.07 3.38 2.21
N ILE A 52 -2.87 2.12 1.82
CA ILE A 52 -3.49 1.54 0.63
C ILE A 52 -4.99 1.36 0.87
N THR A 53 -5.83 2.00 0.06
CA THR A 53 -7.29 1.92 0.13
C THR A 53 -7.86 0.91 -0.87
N GLU A 54 -7.18 0.71 -1.99
CA GLU A 54 -7.53 -0.29 -2.99
C GLU A 54 -6.25 -0.86 -3.63
N SER A 55 -6.22 -2.16 -3.89
CA SER A 55 -5.13 -2.81 -4.63
C SER A 55 -5.71 -3.86 -5.57
N GLN A 56 -5.33 -3.76 -6.83
CA GLN A 56 -5.65 -4.74 -7.85
C GLN A 56 -4.36 -5.17 -8.54
N GLN A 57 -4.17 -6.46 -8.73
CA GLN A 57 -3.02 -7.00 -9.43
C GLN A 57 -3.45 -8.14 -10.36
N PHE A 58 -2.78 -8.22 -11.50
CA PHE A 58 -3.01 -9.22 -12.52
C PHE A 58 -1.67 -9.63 -13.13
N GLY A 59 -1.36 -10.91 -13.08
CA GLY A 59 -0.24 -11.49 -13.83
C GLY A 59 -0.78 -12.14 -15.10
N ASP A 60 -0.14 -11.86 -16.23
CA ASP A 60 -0.39 -12.49 -17.51
C ASP A 60 0.70 -13.56 -17.77
N PRO A 61 0.37 -14.87 -17.61
CA PRO A 61 1.34 -15.94 -17.83
C PRO A 61 1.80 -16.07 -19.28
N ASP A 62 1.00 -15.61 -20.25
CA ASP A 62 1.31 -15.75 -21.68
C ASP A 62 2.36 -14.72 -22.11
N THR A 63 2.31 -13.52 -21.55
CA THR A 63 3.29 -12.45 -21.82
C THR A 63 4.40 -12.36 -20.77
N GLY A 64 4.23 -12.98 -19.61
CA GLY A 64 5.15 -12.87 -18.47
C GLY A 64 5.13 -11.48 -17.83
N LEU A 65 4.06 -10.70 -18.03
CA LEU A 65 3.92 -9.37 -17.47
C LEU A 65 3.05 -9.39 -16.21
N PHE A 66 3.40 -8.51 -15.29
CA PHE A 66 2.66 -8.21 -14.08
C PHE A 66 2.13 -6.79 -14.16
N PHE A 67 0.85 -6.62 -13.84
CA PHE A 67 0.15 -5.35 -13.79
C PHE A 67 -0.35 -5.13 -12.38
N MET A 68 -0.21 -3.91 -11.87
CA MET A 68 -0.72 -3.54 -10.55
C MET A 68 -1.24 -2.12 -10.56
N ARG A 69 -2.38 -1.93 -9.91
CA ARG A 69 -3.01 -0.64 -9.65
C ARG A 69 -3.28 -0.52 -8.16
N VAL A 70 -2.85 0.57 -7.55
CA VAL A 70 -3.00 0.84 -6.11
C VAL A 70 -3.56 2.23 -5.92
N GLU A 71 -4.63 2.33 -5.13
CA GLU A 71 -5.09 3.60 -4.58
C GLU A 71 -4.53 3.75 -3.17
N VAL A 72 -3.96 4.92 -2.86
CA VAL A 72 -3.28 5.18 -1.60
C VAL A 72 -3.60 6.59 -1.10
N LEU A 73 -3.89 6.71 0.20
CA LEU A 73 -3.93 7.97 0.91
C LEU A 73 -2.57 8.20 1.55
N ALA A 74 -1.89 9.30 1.21
CA ALA A 74 -0.57 9.60 1.78
C ALA A 74 -0.42 11.11 2.02
N PRO A 75 0.27 11.54 3.10
CA PRO A 75 0.63 12.94 3.31
C PRO A 75 1.76 13.41 2.38
N THR A 76 2.39 12.46 1.66
CA THR A 76 3.58 12.68 0.87
C THR A 76 3.28 13.45 -0.43
N PRO A 77 4.03 14.53 -0.74
CA PRO A 77 3.90 15.26 -2.00
C PRO A 77 4.27 14.42 -3.22
N ARG A 78 3.62 14.72 -4.35
CA ARG A 78 3.81 14.04 -5.65
C ARG A 78 5.27 13.80 -6.01
N ILE A 79 6.11 14.83 -5.90
CA ILE A 79 7.52 14.78 -6.35
C ILE A 79 8.33 13.71 -5.61
N GLN A 80 8.03 13.47 -4.33
CA GLN A 80 8.70 12.46 -3.53
C GLN A 80 8.26 11.05 -3.94
N LEU A 81 6.95 10.84 -4.12
CA LEU A 81 6.40 9.57 -4.61
C LEU A 81 6.89 9.24 -6.02
N GLU A 82 6.89 10.20 -6.94
CA GLU A 82 7.38 9.99 -8.32
C GLU A 82 8.87 9.61 -8.33
N THR A 83 9.68 10.28 -7.52
CA THR A 83 11.11 9.96 -7.40
C THR A 83 11.31 8.56 -6.84
N ALA A 84 10.55 8.17 -5.82
CA ALA A 84 10.67 6.86 -5.20
C ALA A 84 10.26 5.72 -6.15
N VAL A 85 9.20 5.90 -6.93
CA VAL A 85 8.67 4.87 -7.86
C VAL A 85 9.48 4.76 -9.16
N SER A 86 10.32 5.75 -9.46
CA SER A 86 11.16 5.78 -10.67
C SER A 86 12.55 5.13 -10.49
N LEU A 87 12.85 4.54 -9.33
CA LEU A 87 14.12 3.86 -9.00
C LEU A 87 14.01 2.34 -9.23
#